data_AF-A0A7T5RFK8-F1
#
_entry.id   AF-A0A7T5RFK8-F1
#
_cell.length_a   1.000
_cell.length_b   1.000
_cell.length_c   1.000
_cell.angle_alpha   90.00
_cell.angle_beta   90.00
_cell.angle_gamma   90.00
#
_symmetry.space_group_name_H-M   'P 1'
#
loop_
_entity.id
_entity.type
_entity.pdbx_description
1 polymer ?
#
loop_
_entity_poly.entity_id
_entity_poly.type
_entity_poly.pdbx_seq_one_letter_code
_entity_poly.pdbx_strand_id
1 'polypeptide(L)'
;MNISVDDIKKLREQTGVGIADCRAALTEAKGDFEKAKEALKQKGLDKAASKAFRLVKAGVVETYSHAGKVGVLVELLCETDFVARTEEFKNLAHELALQIASMNPSSVEELLQQEYIRDNSLTVDQLVKSAVGKLGENIQVGKFERIALGE
;
A
#
# COMPACT_ATOMS: atom_id res chain seq x y z
N MET A 1 18.87 1.49 -27.00
CA MET A 1 18.90 2.68 -26.13
C MET A 1 19.44 2.23 -24.79
N ASN A 2 20.51 2.84 -24.27
CA ASN A 2 21.15 2.37 -23.03
C ASN A 2 20.51 3.13 -21.84
N ILE A 3 19.67 2.45 -21.06
CA ILE A 3 19.13 3.00 -19.81
C ILE A 3 20.25 2.96 -18.76
N SER A 4 20.54 4.10 -18.12
CA SER A 4 21.58 4.17 -17.10
C SER A 4 21.20 3.38 -15.85
N VAL A 5 22.20 2.80 -15.19
CA VAL A 5 22.02 2.17 -13.87
C VAL A 5 21.52 3.19 -12.85
N ASP A 6 21.93 4.44 -12.96
CA ASP A 6 21.52 5.50 -12.03
C ASP A 6 20.06 5.89 -12.22
N ASP A 7 19.55 5.90 -13.46
CA ASP A 7 18.12 6.13 -13.72
C ASP A 7 17.26 5.00 -13.13
N ILE A 8 17.73 3.75 -13.24
CA ILE A 8 17.04 2.59 -12.65
C ILE A 8 17.03 2.70 -11.12
N LYS A 9 18.16 3.08 -10.50
CA LYS A 9 18.26 3.28 -9.04
C LYS A 9 17.32 4.38 -8.58
N LYS A 10 17.34 5.54 -9.25
CA LYS A 10 16.47 6.67 -8.94
C LYS A 10 15.00 6.30 -9.05
N LEU A 11 14.61 5.56 -10.10
CA LEU A 11 13.22 5.14 -10.27
C LEU A 11 12.81 4.14 -9.19
N ARG A 12 13.70 3.22 -8.82
CA ARG A 12 13.48 2.29 -7.71
C ARG A 12 13.35 3.00 -6.37
N GLU A 13 14.18 4.01 -6.08
CA GLU A 13 14.10 4.77 -4.83
C GLU A 13 12.77 5.50 -4.69
N GLN A 14 12.25 6.06 -5.79
CA GLN A 14 10.96 6.76 -5.76
C GLN A 14 9.74 5.83 -5.73
N THR A 15 9.82 4.69 -6.42
CA THR A 15 8.67 3.79 -6.58
C THR A 15 8.67 2.61 -5.62
N GLY A 16 9.82 2.23 -5.07
CA GLY A 16 10.01 1.01 -4.28
C GLY A 16 9.88 -0.29 -5.07
N VAL A 17 9.74 -0.23 -6.40
CA VAL A 17 9.53 -1.39 -7.26
C VAL A 17 10.87 -2.08 -7.60
N GLY A 18 10.83 -3.39 -7.86
CA GLY A 18 12.02 -4.18 -8.18
C GLY A 18 12.83 -3.66 -9.39
N ILE A 19 14.15 -3.82 -9.33
CA ILE A 19 15.11 -3.31 -10.34
C ILE A 19 14.75 -3.73 -11.78
N ALA A 20 14.34 -4.99 -11.96
CA ALA A 20 13.99 -5.52 -13.27
C ALA A 20 12.76 -4.81 -13.88
N ASP A 21 11.74 -4.54 -13.06
CA ASP A 21 10.54 -3.83 -13.48
C ASP A 21 10.85 -2.36 -13.77
N CYS A 22 11.67 -1.68 -12.96
CA CYS A 22 12.12 -0.32 -13.22
C CYS A 22 12.90 -0.21 -14.54
N ARG A 23 13.79 -1.18 -14.81
CA ARG A 23 14.54 -1.24 -16.07
C ARG A 23 13.60 -1.45 -17.27
N ALA A 24 12.63 -2.36 -17.15
CA ALA A 24 11.66 -2.62 -18.22
C ALA A 24 10.82 -1.37 -18.51
N ALA A 25 10.28 -0.73 -17.47
CA ALA A 25 9.47 0.48 -17.60
C ALA A 25 10.24 1.63 -18.26
N LEU A 26 11.49 1.88 -17.85
CA LEU A 26 12.35 2.89 -18.48
C LEU A 26 12.68 2.55 -19.94
N THR A 27 12.82 1.27 -20.27
CA THR A 27 13.11 0.82 -21.63
C THR A 27 11.90 1.04 -22.54
N GLU A 28 10.71 0.66 -22.09
CA GLU A 28 9.43 0.86 -22.81
C GLU A 28 9.09 2.34 -22.96
N ALA A 29 9.34 3.13 -21.91
CA ALA A 29 9.17 4.58 -21.92
C ALA A 29 10.27 5.32 -22.68
N LYS A 30 11.25 4.62 -23.26
CA LYS A 30 12.39 5.22 -23.99
C LYS A 30 13.14 6.27 -23.16
N GLY A 31 13.30 6.02 -21.86
CA GLY A 31 13.96 6.91 -20.90
C GLY A 31 13.07 8.02 -20.32
N ASP A 32 11.80 8.12 -20.74
CA ASP A 32 10.85 9.08 -20.17
C ASP A 32 10.45 8.66 -18.74
N PHE A 33 10.92 9.43 -17.76
CA PHE A 33 10.83 9.06 -16.34
C PHE A 33 9.41 9.10 -15.81
N GLU A 34 8.61 10.10 -16.23
CA GLU A 34 7.23 10.24 -15.76
C GLU A 34 6.34 9.16 -16.40
N LYS A 35 6.54 8.86 -17.68
CA LYS A 35 5.86 7.70 -18.31
C LYS A 35 6.25 6.38 -17.67
N ALA A 36 7.53 6.20 -17.30
CA ALA A 36 7.97 4.99 -16.62
C ALA A 36 7.31 4.84 -15.23
N LYS A 37 7.14 5.94 -14.47
CA LYS A 37 6.39 5.92 -13.20
C LYS A 37 4.93 5.55 -13.39
N GLU A 38 4.25 6.17 -14.35
CA GLU A 38 2.85 5.88 -14.68
C GLU A 38 2.68 4.39 -15.04
N ALA A 39 3.57 3.87 -15.88
CA ALA A 39 3.57 2.46 -16.28
C ALA A 39 3.79 1.51 -15.09
N LEU A 40 4.71 1.85 -14.16
CA LEU A 40 4.93 1.08 -12.95
C LEU A 40 3.73 1.12 -12.00
N LYS A 41 3.06 2.28 -11.88
CA LYS A 41 1.83 2.42 -11.10
C LYS A 41 0.75 1.50 -11.65
N GLN A 42 0.48 1.55 -12.95
CA GLN A 42 -0.50 0.68 -13.60
C GLN A 42 -0.15 -0.81 -13.44
N LYS A 43 1.10 -1.18 -13.68
CA LYS A 43 1.59 -2.55 -13.50
C LYS A 43 1.43 -3.05 -12.05
N GLY A 44 1.59 -2.16 -11.07
CA GLY A 44 1.34 -2.45 -9.67
C GLY A 44 -0.13 -2.80 -9.41
N LEU A 45 -1.05 -2.03 -9.98
CA LEU A 45 -2.50 -2.30 -9.89
C LEU A 45 -2.85 -3.65 -10.54
N ASP A 46 -2.29 -3.96 -11.70
CA ASP A 46 -2.52 -5.23 -12.39
C ASP A 46 -1.97 -6.43 -11.59
N LYS A 47 -0.79 -6.26 -10.99
CA LYS A 47 -0.22 -7.26 -10.06
C LYS A 47 -1.13 -7.46 -8.85
N ALA A 48 -1.71 -6.40 -8.30
CA ALA A 48 -2.64 -6.52 -7.18
C ALA A 48 -3.90 -7.29 -7.59
N ALA A 49 -4.49 -6.95 -8.74
CA ALA A 49 -5.65 -7.67 -9.28
C ALA A 49 -5.37 -9.17 -9.50
N SER A 50 -4.23 -9.51 -10.10
CA SER A 50 -3.84 -10.91 -10.34
C SER A 50 -3.45 -11.69 -9.07
N LYS A 51 -3.28 -11.01 -7.93
CA LYS A 51 -2.95 -11.64 -6.64
C LYS A 51 -4.13 -11.67 -5.68
N ALA A 52 -5.23 -10.96 -5.95
CA ALA A 52 -6.34 -10.78 -5.03
C ALA A 52 -6.99 -12.09 -4.54
N PHE A 53 -6.93 -13.16 -5.35
CA PHE A 53 -7.47 -14.48 -5.01
C PHE A 53 -6.52 -15.36 -4.19
N ARG A 54 -5.28 -14.92 -3.97
CA ARG A 54 -4.31 -15.69 -3.19
C ARG A 54 -4.69 -15.68 -1.72
N LEU A 55 -4.54 -16.82 -1.08
CA LEU A 55 -4.88 -16.97 0.33
C LEU A 55 -3.93 -16.14 1.20
N VAL A 56 -4.50 -15.31 2.07
CA VAL A 56 -3.78 -14.54 3.09
C VAL A 56 -4.05 -15.16 4.46
N LYS A 57 -2.99 -15.50 5.19
CA LYS A 57 -3.06 -16.18 6.51
C LYS A 57 -2.08 -15.61 7.54
N ALA A 58 -1.15 -14.77 7.09
CA ALA A 58 -0.26 -14.01 7.94
C ALA A 58 -0.75 -12.56 8.01
N GLY A 59 -0.13 -11.74 8.85
CA GLY A 59 -0.49 -10.33 8.96
C GLY A 59 -0.08 -9.72 10.29
N VAL A 60 -0.63 -8.53 10.55
CA VAL A 60 -0.50 -7.82 11.82
C VAL A 60 -1.85 -7.29 12.26
N VAL A 61 -2.03 -7.19 13.58
CA VAL A 61 -3.08 -6.35 14.17
C VAL A 61 -2.38 -5.09 14.67
N GLU A 62 -2.68 -3.97 14.04
CA GLU A 62 -2.15 -2.67 14.41
C GLU A 62 -3.13 -1.96 15.36
N THR A 63 -2.57 -1.29 16.37
CA THR A 63 -3.33 -0.55 17.35
C THR A 63 -2.93 0.91 17.31
N TYR A 64 -3.89 1.82 17.25
CA TYR A 64 -3.63 3.25 17.36
C TYR A 64 -4.47 3.85 18.49
N SER A 65 -3.85 4.70 19.32
CA SER A 65 -4.54 5.45 20.36
C SER A 65 -4.19 6.93 20.24
N HIS A 66 -5.21 7.77 20.11
CA HIS A 66 -5.08 9.20 20.07
C HIS A 66 -5.43 9.80 21.42
N ALA A 67 -4.41 9.98 22.27
CA ALA A 67 -4.51 10.64 23.58
C ALA A 67 -5.64 10.11 24.47
N GLY A 68 -5.96 8.81 24.39
CA GLY A 68 -7.04 8.18 25.15
C GLY A 68 -8.47 8.57 24.74
N LYS A 69 -8.64 9.32 23.65
CA LYS A 69 -9.95 9.78 23.15
C LYS A 69 -10.47 8.95 21.99
N VAL A 70 -9.58 8.47 21.13
CA VAL A 70 -9.92 7.57 20.01
C VAL A 70 -8.97 6.39 20.05
N GLY A 71 -9.51 5.19 19.93
CA GLY A 71 -8.78 3.93 19.80
C GLY A 71 -9.16 3.23 18.50
N VAL A 72 -8.19 2.67 17.80
CA VAL A 72 -8.39 1.87 16.60
C VAL A 72 -7.64 0.55 16.73
N LEU A 73 -8.30 -0.53 16.30
CA LEU A 73 -7.70 -1.82 16.01
C LEU A 73 -7.93 -2.12 14.53
N VAL A 74 -6.89 -2.49 13.78
CA VAL A 74 -7.03 -2.90 12.38
C VAL A 74 -6.18 -4.12 12.09
N GLU A 75 -6.79 -5.12 11.46
CA GLU A 75 -6.14 -6.31 10.93
C GLU A 75 -5.68 -6.02 9.49
N LEU A 76 -4.38 -6.22 9.22
CA LEU A 76 -3.82 -6.18 7.88
C LEU A 76 -3.21 -7.54 7.56
N LEU A 77 -3.69 -8.17 6.49
CA LEU A 77 -3.36 -9.55 6.11
C LEU A 77 -2.42 -9.61 4.92
N CYS A 78 -1.53 -10.60 4.90
CA CYS A 78 -0.65 -10.93 3.78
C CYS A 78 -0.44 -12.45 3.59
N GLU A 79 0.32 -12.83 2.56
CA GLU A 79 0.57 -14.24 2.25
C GLU A 79 1.54 -14.88 3.25
N THR A 80 2.60 -14.16 3.69
CA THR A 80 3.66 -14.72 4.53
C THR A 80 4.08 -13.87 5.73
N ASP A 81 4.58 -14.53 6.77
CA ASP A 81 5.16 -13.87 7.96
C ASP A 81 6.40 -13.04 7.65
N PHE A 82 7.07 -13.30 6.53
CA PHE A 82 8.24 -12.51 6.11
C PHE A 82 7.82 -11.09 5.75
N VAL A 83 6.74 -10.93 4.95
CA VAL A 83 6.19 -9.63 4.61
C VAL A 83 5.55 -8.96 5.82
N ALA A 84 4.83 -9.72 6.67
CA ALA A 84 4.21 -9.16 7.87
C ALA A 84 5.21 -8.44 8.82
N ARG A 85 6.50 -8.82 8.77
CA ARG A 85 7.55 -8.28 9.63
C ARG A 85 8.31 -7.10 9.03
N THR A 86 8.08 -6.75 7.76
CA THR A 86 8.77 -5.62 7.13
C THR A 86 8.24 -4.29 7.64
N GLU A 87 9.10 -3.27 7.64
CA GLU A 87 8.71 -1.93 8.06
C GLU A 87 7.69 -1.32 7.09
N GLU A 88 7.79 -1.61 5.79
CA GLU A 88 6.82 -1.18 4.80
C GLU A 88 5.40 -1.69 5.08
N PHE A 89 5.27 -2.96 5.51
CA PHE A 89 3.96 -3.55 5.83
C PHE A 89 3.39 -2.98 7.14
N LYS A 90 4.21 -2.86 8.18
CA LYS A 90 3.80 -2.26 9.46
C LYS A 90 3.40 -0.79 9.28
N ASN A 91 4.15 -0.03 8.49
CA ASN A 91 3.82 1.36 8.19
C ASN A 91 2.49 1.47 7.45
N LEU A 92 2.18 0.57 6.50
CA LEU A 92 0.86 0.54 5.88
C LEU A 92 -0.26 0.29 6.91
N ALA A 93 -0.08 -0.67 7.81
CA ALA A 93 -1.07 -0.95 8.86
C ALA A 93 -1.28 0.27 9.76
N HIS A 94 -0.20 0.96 10.12
CA HIS A 94 -0.24 2.20 10.90
C HIS A 94 -1.00 3.31 10.18
N GLU A 95 -0.73 3.54 8.89
CA GLU A 95 -1.42 4.54 8.09
C GLU A 95 -2.91 4.24 7.94
N LEU A 96 -3.28 2.96 7.80
CA LEU A 96 -4.69 2.54 7.83
C LEU A 96 -5.33 2.84 9.19
N ALA A 97 -4.63 2.60 10.30
CA ALA A 97 -5.14 2.92 11.64
C ALA A 97 -5.38 4.43 11.81
N LEU A 98 -4.47 5.27 11.31
CA LEU A 98 -4.62 6.74 11.31
C LEU A 98 -5.80 7.19 10.43
N GLN A 99 -5.94 6.60 9.23
CA GLN A 99 -7.06 6.84 8.33
C GLN A 99 -8.39 6.53 9.03
N ILE A 100 -8.53 5.33 9.62
CA ILE A 100 -9.74 4.91 10.32
C ILE A 100 -10.05 5.84 11.48
N ALA A 101 -9.04 6.18 12.30
CA ALA A 101 -9.22 7.07 13.45
C ALA A 101 -9.79 8.43 13.06
N SER A 102 -9.35 8.95 11.91
CA SER A 102 -9.68 10.29 11.42
C SER A 102 -11.00 10.33 10.65
N MET A 103 -11.27 9.31 9.84
CA MET A 103 -12.35 9.33 8.85
C MET A 103 -13.57 8.48 9.25
N ASN A 104 -13.47 7.70 10.31
CA ASN A 104 -14.57 6.89 10.88
C ASN A 104 -15.38 6.08 9.83
N PRO A 105 -14.73 5.31 8.95
CA PRO A 105 -15.47 4.44 8.02
C PRO A 105 -16.29 3.40 8.79
N SER A 106 -17.48 3.08 8.29
CA SER A 106 -18.37 2.05 8.85
C SER A 106 -18.06 0.63 8.38
N SER A 107 -17.27 0.49 7.32
CA SER A 107 -16.93 -0.80 6.70
C SER A 107 -15.57 -0.74 5.98
N VAL A 108 -15.04 -1.92 5.63
CA VAL A 108 -13.80 -2.02 4.84
C VAL A 108 -14.03 -1.46 3.44
N GLU A 109 -15.19 -1.71 2.86
CA GLU A 109 -15.57 -1.19 1.55
C GLU A 109 -15.57 0.34 1.54
N GLU A 110 -16.13 0.97 2.57
CA GLU A 110 -16.11 2.43 2.72
C GLU A 110 -14.68 2.95 2.91
N LEU A 111 -13.90 2.34 3.82
CA LEU A 111 -12.50 2.69 4.06
C LEU A 111 -11.70 2.71 2.75
N LEU A 112 -11.82 1.66 1.94
CA LEU A 112 -11.06 1.52 0.68
C LEU A 112 -11.41 2.60 -0.37
N GLN A 113 -12.63 3.14 -0.32
CA GLN A 113 -13.09 4.20 -1.24
C GLN A 113 -12.68 5.61 -0.81
N GLN A 114 -12.30 5.81 0.46
CA GLN A 114 -11.91 7.12 0.97
C GLN A 114 -10.62 7.65 0.31
N GLU A 115 -10.55 8.97 0.20
CA GLU A 115 -9.29 9.67 -0.04
C GLU A 115 -8.34 9.44 1.14
N TYR A 116 -7.07 9.18 0.83
CA TYR A 116 -6.06 8.97 1.83
C TYR A 116 -5.67 10.29 2.50
N ILE A 117 -5.77 10.36 3.83
CA ILE A 117 -5.62 11.60 4.60
C ILE A 117 -4.27 12.32 4.45
N ARG A 118 -3.21 11.63 4.02
CA ARG A 118 -1.90 12.26 3.77
C ARG A 118 -1.67 12.67 2.32
N ASP A 119 -2.47 12.14 1.41
CA ASP A 119 -2.40 12.41 -0.01
C ASP A 119 -3.76 12.15 -0.66
N ASN A 120 -4.57 13.20 -0.72
CA ASN A 120 -5.91 13.15 -1.29
C ASN A 120 -5.93 12.80 -2.80
N SER A 121 -4.78 12.75 -3.47
CA SER A 121 -4.72 12.28 -4.86
C SER A 121 -4.84 10.75 -4.98
N LEU A 122 -4.80 10.04 -3.85
CA LEU A 122 -4.88 8.59 -3.78
C LEU A 122 -6.06 8.15 -2.93
N THR A 123 -6.71 7.05 -3.31
CA THR A 123 -7.61 6.34 -2.41
C THR A 123 -6.84 5.37 -1.52
N VAL A 124 -7.46 4.95 -0.42
CA VAL A 124 -6.90 3.90 0.45
C VAL A 124 -6.71 2.58 -0.32
N ASP A 125 -7.63 2.21 -1.21
CA ASP A 125 -7.45 1.06 -2.11
C ASP A 125 -6.19 1.17 -2.98
N GLN A 126 -5.92 2.34 -3.55
CA GLN A 126 -4.72 2.57 -4.35
C GLN A 126 -3.45 2.50 -3.49
N LEU A 127 -3.49 2.97 -2.25
CA LEU A 127 -2.39 2.83 -1.30
C LEU A 127 -2.08 1.36 -1.03
N VAL A 128 -3.10 0.55 -0.72
CA VAL A 128 -2.96 -0.90 -0.47
C VAL A 128 -2.42 -1.62 -1.71
N LYS A 129 -2.99 -1.36 -2.90
CA LYS A 129 -2.52 -1.96 -4.16
C LYS A 129 -1.09 -1.56 -4.51
N SER A 130 -0.69 -0.33 -4.16
CA SER A 130 0.70 0.12 -4.35
C SER A 130 1.65 -0.68 -3.46
N ALA A 131 1.26 -1.00 -2.23
CA ALA A 131 2.03 -1.88 -1.35
C ALA A 131 2.11 -3.31 -1.90
N VAL A 132 1.03 -3.85 -2.48
CA VAL A 132 1.07 -5.15 -3.20
C VAL A 132 2.09 -5.13 -4.33
N GLY A 133 2.14 -4.04 -5.10
CA GLY A 133 3.12 -3.88 -6.18
C GLY A 133 4.58 -3.89 -5.70
N LYS A 134 4.84 -3.26 -4.54
CA LYS A 134 6.18 -3.18 -3.92
C LYS A 134 6.59 -4.48 -3.23
N LEU A 135 5.71 -5.05 -2.42
CA LEU A 135 5.98 -6.22 -1.57
C LEU A 135 5.78 -7.54 -2.32
N GLY A 136 5.02 -7.53 -3.41
CA GLY A 136 4.83 -8.70 -4.26
C GLY A 136 3.92 -9.78 -3.67
N GLU A 137 3.19 -9.50 -2.61
CA GLU A 137 2.20 -10.39 -1.99
C GLU A 137 0.79 -9.79 -2.07
N ASN A 138 -0.23 -10.64 -2.08
CA ASN A 138 -1.59 -10.20 -1.81
C ASN A 138 -1.67 -9.57 -0.40
N ILE A 139 -2.27 -8.39 -0.31
CA ILE A 139 -2.46 -7.65 0.94
C ILE A 139 -3.93 -7.27 1.01
N GLN A 140 -4.57 -7.57 2.14
CA GLN A 140 -5.98 -7.31 2.35
C GLN A 140 -6.19 -6.65 3.70
N VAL A 141 -7.04 -5.62 3.72
CA VAL A 141 -7.53 -5.06 4.97
C VAL A 141 -8.56 -6.05 5.53
N GLY A 142 -8.29 -6.55 6.72
CA GLY A 142 -9.19 -7.41 7.48
C GLY A 142 -10.19 -6.58 8.27
N LYS A 143 -10.53 -7.04 9.47
CA LYS A 143 -11.46 -6.33 10.35
C LYS A 143 -10.82 -5.11 10.98
N PHE A 144 -11.63 -4.10 11.25
CA PHE A 144 -11.22 -3.01 12.12
C PHE A 144 -12.34 -2.60 13.07
N GLU A 145 -11.94 -1.97 14.16
CA GLU A 145 -12.84 -1.36 15.14
C GLU A 145 -12.30 0.01 15.50
N ARG A 146 -13.19 1.00 15.59
CA ARG A 146 -12.89 2.34 16.09
C ARG A 146 -13.78 2.62 17.28
N ILE A 147 -13.18 3.08 18.37
CA ILE A 147 -13.87 3.52 19.57
C ILE A 147 -13.50 4.97 19.82
N ALA A 148 -14.50 5.82 20.00
CA ALA A 148 -14.30 7.21 20.40
C ALA A 148 -15.03 7.49 21.73
N LEU A 149 -14.41 8.30 22.57
CA LEU A 149 -14.97 8.66 23.86
C LEU A 149 -16.24 9.50 23.68
N GLY A 150 -17.38 8.95 24.07
CA GLY A 150 -18.66 9.67 24.06
C GLY A 150 -19.43 9.61 22.73
N GLU A 151 -19.00 8.75 21.80
CA GLU A 151 -19.78 8.29 20.63
C GLU A 151 -20.35 6.90 20.92
#